data_AF-B8G9G6-F1
#
_entry.id   AF-B8G9G6-F1
#
_cell.length_a   1.000
_cell.length_b   1.000
_cell.length_c   1.000
_cell.angle_alpha   90.00
_cell.angle_beta   90.00
_cell.angle_gamma   90.00
#
_symmetry.space_group_name_H-M   'P 1'
#
loop_
_entity.id
_entity.type
_entity.pdbx_description
1 polymer ?
#
loop_
_entity_poly.entity_id
_entity_poly.type
_entity_poly.pdbx_seq_one_letter_code
_entity_poly.pdbx_strand_id
1 'polypeptide(L)'
;MPGIVRIWYDMDQRRVMAVPDYFLRYRGKQEQMVVAVAIGPDGLYFAPLYANQAGQTSIYKIVPDSTNSYPYRPTQVDDPRQIIRERGCLGCHQINGDSGFGGAAGPPLNRELLIANIQARLNNPQYRQLLDELDQLNEEPWLSTREARAAVRALSGEAAVRQWIINQIVEPRWDNRGSQMPNLGVPPSEAAIVADYLLARPTQTGWMTRLTTVLRSRLAWLAFGAGLVAGMVVAGSGMWLWRRRRYSRL
;
A
#
# COMPACT_ATOMS: atom_id res chain seq x y z
N MET A 1 -37.35 -6.38 5.67
CA MET A 1 -36.07 -7.10 5.57
C MET A 1 -35.10 -6.36 4.64
N PRO A 2 -33.78 -6.46 4.84
CA PRO A 2 -32.82 -5.63 4.11
C PRO A 2 -32.68 -6.02 2.62
N GLY A 3 -32.47 -5.02 1.77
CA GLY A 3 -32.08 -5.16 0.38
C GLY A 3 -30.95 -4.21 0.05
N ILE A 4 -29.89 -4.70 -0.62
CA ILE A 4 -28.75 -3.90 -1.07
C ILE A 4 -28.73 -3.94 -2.58
N VAL A 5 -28.77 -2.76 -3.20
CA VAL A 5 -28.68 -2.58 -4.64
C VAL A 5 -27.28 -2.08 -4.99
N ARG A 6 -26.71 -2.64 -6.05
CA ARG A 6 -25.46 -2.19 -6.65
C ARG A 6 -25.77 -1.37 -7.89
N ILE A 7 -25.03 -0.27 -8.04
CA ILE A 7 -25.09 0.58 -9.22
C ILE A 7 -23.69 0.59 -9.83
N TRP A 8 -23.60 0.20 -11.09
CA TRP A 8 -22.36 0.27 -11.85
C TRP A 8 -22.19 1.69 -12.36
N TYR A 9 -21.22 2.43 -11.84
CA TYR A 9 -21.00 3.84 -12.19
C TYR A 9 -19.57 4.03 -12.71
N ASP A 10 -19.44 4.65 -13.87
CA ASP A 10 -18.15 5.06 -14.44
C ASP A 10 -17.83 6.47 -13.93
N MET A 11 -16.73 6.58 -13.18
CA MET A 11 -16.30 7.83 -12.57
C MET A 11 -15.71 8.82 -13.58
N ASP A 12 -15.09 8.32 -14.65
CA ASP A 12 -14.46 9.15 -15.69
C ASP A 12 -15.54 9.76 -16.60
N GLN A 13 -16.48 8.93 -17.02
CA GLN A 13 -17.59 9.31 -17.90
C GLN A 13 -18.78 9.88 -17.12
N ARG A 14 -18.76 9.81 -15.79
CA ARG A 14 -19.80 10.29 -14.87
C ARG A 14 -21.20 9.80 -15.21
N ARG A 15 -21.33 8.50 -15.47
CA ARG A 15 -22.62 7.89 -15.85
C ARG A 15 -22.80 6.50 -15.28
N VAL A 16 -24.06 6.11 -15.12
CA VAL A 16 -24.45 4.75 -14.79
C VAL A 16 -24.25 3.87 -16.02
N MET A 17 -23.51 2.77 -15.84
CA MET A 17 -23.06 1.88 -16.91
C MET A 17 -23.98 0.68 -17.13
N ALA A 18 -24.79 0.32 -16.13
CA ALA A 18 -25.72 -0.79 -16.21
C ALA A 18 -26.94 -0.55 -15.33
N VAL A 19 -28.02 -1.28 -15.61
CA VAL A 19 -29.21 -1.27 -14.74
C VAL A 19 -28.82 -1.73 -13.33
N PRO A 20 -29.32 -1.06 -12.27
CA PRO A 20 -29.04 -1.48 -10.91
C PRO A 20 -29.48 -2.93 -10.66
N ASP A 21 -28.65 -3.70 -9.95
CA ASP A 21 -28.91 -5.09 -9.63
C ASP A 21 -28.84 -5.34 -8.12
N TYR A 22 -29.54 -6.36 -7.64
CA TYR A 22 -29.50 -6.69 -6.21
C TYR A 22 -28.20 -7.40 -5.86
N PHE A 23 -27.42 -6.79 -5.00
CA PHE A 23 -26.28 -7.42 -4.34
C PHE A 23 -26.72 -8.34 -3.20
N LEU A 24 -27.72 -7.90 -2.42
CA LEU A 24 -28.39 -8.71 -1.41
C LEU A 24 -29.90 -8.50 -1.51
N ARG A 25 -30.66 -9.60 -1.51
CA ARG A 25 -32.12 -9.56 -1.61
C ARG A 25 -32.74 -10.51 -0.60
N TYR A 26 -33.62 -9.98 0.25
CA TYR A 26 -34.49 -10.84 1.04
C TYR A 26 -35.49 -11.60 0.15
N ARG A 27 -35.54 -12.92 0.33
CA ARG A 27 -36.52 -13.80 -0.34
C ARG A 27 -37.67 -14.10 0.63
N GLY A 28 -38.74 -13.33 0.53
CA GLY A 28 -39.97 -13.51 1.31
C GLY A 28 -41.02 -12.46 0.96
N LYS A 29 -42.12 -12.42 1.72
CA LYS A 29 -43.26 -11.51 1.48
C LYS A 29 -43.13 -10.13 2.14
N GLN A 30 -42.07 -9.92 2.91
CA GLN A 30 -41.86 -8.66 3.64
C GLN A 30 -41.24 -7.59 2.75
N GLU A 31 -41.59 -6.33 3.02
CA GLU A 31 -41.03 -5.17 2.31
C GLU A 31 -39.51 -5.08 2.50
N GLN A 32 -38.86 -4.56 1.46
CA GLN A 32 -37.45 -4.23 1.52
C GLN A 32 -37.25 -2.84 2.10
N MET A 33 -36.44 -2.77 3.13
CA MET A 33 -36.25 -1.58 3.95
C MET A 33 -34.84 -1.02 3.75
N VAL A 34 -34.73 0.30 3.87
CA VAL A 34 -33.47 1.04 3.75
C VAL A 34 -32.50 0.53 4.81
N VAL A 35 -31.25 0.34 4.40
CA VAL A 35 -30.15 -0.13 5.24
C VAL A 35 -29.05 0.91 5.29
N ALA A 36 -28.39 1.04 6.45
CA ALA A 36 -27.06 1.63 6.50
C ALA A 36 -26.05 0.61 5.97
N VAL A 37 -25.06 1.09 5.22
CA VAL A 37 -23.96 0.27 4.68
C VAL A 37 -22.64 0.98 4.99
N ALA A 38 -21.65 0.24 5.48
CA ALA A 38 -20.32 0.74 5.77
C ALA A 38 -19.25 -0.29 5.44
N ILE A 39 -18.10 0.15 4.93
CA ILE A 39 -16.91 -0.69 4.77
C ILE A 39 -16.10 -0.58 6.07
N GLY A 40 -15.91 -1.70 6.76
CA GLY A 40 -15.07 -1.81 7.95
C GLY A 40 -13.71 -2.43 7.65
N PRO A 41 -12.84 -2.59 8.68
CA PRO A 41 -11.47 -3.09 8.50
C PRO A 41 -11.38 -4.52 7.93
N ASP A 42 -12.45 -5.29 8.04
CA ASP A 42 -12.47 -6.73 7.78
C ASP A 42 -13.72 -7.20 7.01
N GLY A 43 -14.51 -6.27 6.45
CA GLY A 43 -15.69 -6.61 5.65
C GLY A 43 -16.64 -5.46 5.37
N LEU A 44 -17.67 -5.77 4.58
CA LEU A 44 -18.79 -4.86 4.31
C LEU A 44 -19.89 -5.13 5.34
N TYR A 45 -20.27 -4.10 6.09
CA TYR A 45 -21.30 -4.16 7.11
C TYR A 45 -22.58 -3.51 6.62
N PHE A 46 -23.72 -4.07 7.01
CA PHE A 46 -25.01 -3.42 6.81
C PHE A 46 -25.96 -3.68 7.97
N ALA A 47 -26.84 -2.71 8.23
CA ALA A 47 -27.85 -2.81 9.28
C ALA A 47 -29.16 -2.16 8.80
N PRO A 48 -30.34 -2.76 9.08
CA PRO A 48 -31.61 -2.08 8.84
C PRO A 48 -31.70 -0.79 9.64
N LEU A 49 -32.19 0.30 9.02
CA LEU A 49 -32.37 1.57 9.72
C LEU A 49 -33.46 1.52 10.80
N TYR A 50 -34.45 0.64 10.61
CA TYR A 50 -35.55 0.47 11.56
C TYR A 50 -35.40 -0.82 12.34
N ALA A 51 -35.69 -0.74 13.63
CA ALA A 51 -35.72 -1.88 14.53
C ALA A 51 -36.84 -2.86 14.17
N ASN A 52 -36.68 -4.12 14.56
CA ASN A 52 -37.74 -5.13 14.50
C ASN A 52 -38.86 -4.84 15.53
N GLN A 53 -39.90 -5.67 15.56
CA GLN A 53 -41.03 -5.53 16.50
C GLN A 53 -40.61 -5.59 17.98
N ALA A 54 -39.43 -6.14 18.29
CA ALA A 54 -38.85 -6.18 19.63
C ALA A 54 -37.93 -4.99 19.94
N GLY A 55 -37.84 -3.98 19.06
CA GLY A 55 -36.98 -2.81 19.24
C GLY A 55 -35.48 -3.09 18.99
N GLN A 56 -35.13 -4.18 18.33
CA GLN A 56 -33.75 -4.59 18.08
C GLN A 56 -33.34 -4.45 16.60
N THR A 57 -32.06 -4.14 16.37
CA THR A 57 -31.46 -4.09 15.02
C THR A 57 -30.27 -5.03 14.95
N SER A 58 -30.28 -5.93 13.96
CA SER A 58 -29.15 -6.82 13.69
C SER A 58 -28.16 -6.16 12.74
N ILE A 59 -26.87 -6.27 13.06
CA ILE A 59 -25.78 -5.87 12.17
C ILE A 59 -25.30 -7.12 11.44
N TYR A 60 -25.22 -7.03 10.12
CA TYR A 60 -24.77 -8.11 9.25
C TYR A 60 -23.41 -7.77 8.67
N LYS A 61 -22.52 -8.76 8.60
CA LYS A 61 -21.21 -8.65 7.97
C LYS A 61 -21.15 -9.56 6.75
N ILE A 62 -20.71 -9.01 5.64
CA ILE A 62 -20.44 -9.74 4.41
C ILE A 62 -18.94 -10.00 4.37
N VAL A 63 -18.59 -11.29 4.38
CA VAL A 63 -17.22 -11.77 4.26
C VAL A 63 -17.04 -12.44 2.90
N PRO A 64 -15.90 -12.22 2.21
CA PRO A 64 -15.58 -12.96 1.00
C PRO A 64 -15.51 -14.47 1.31
N ASP A 65 -15.99 -15.29 0.38
CA ASP A 65 -15.78 -16.74 0.44
C ASP A 65 -14.27 -17.03 0.31
N SER A 66 -13.68 -17.64 1.34
CA SER A 66 -12.24 -17.93 1.38
C SER A 66 -11.82 -18.97 0.35
N THR A 67 -12.76 -19.74 -0.21
CA THR A 67 -12.50 -20.79 -1.20
C THR A 67 -12.49 -20.28 -2.65
N ASN A 68 -12.90 -19.03 -2.88
CA ASN A 68 -12.91 -18.40 -4.19
C ASN A 68 -11.78 -17.36 -4.37
N SER A 69 -11.20 -17.34 -5.57
CA SER A 69 -10.24 -16.32 -6.00
C SER A 69 -10.98 -15.13 -6.58
N TYR A 70 -11.03 -14.03 -5.81
CA TYR A 70 -11.57 -12.75 -6.28
C TYR A 70 -10.41 -11.89 -6.81
N PRO A 71 -10.52 -11.27 -8.00
CA PRO A 71 -9.46 -10.44 -8.57
C PRO A 71 -9.18 -9.16 -7.78
N TYR A 72 -10.15 -8.73 -6.96
CA TYR A 72 -10.03 -7.59 -6.06
C TYR A 72 -10.71 -7.93 -4.74
N ARG A 73 -9.92 -8.14 -3.69
CA ARG A 73 -10.47 -8.28 -2.33
C ARG A 73 -10.51 -6.88 -1.68
N PRO A 74 -11.64 -6.47 -1.06
CA PRO A 74 -11.77 -5.14 -0.45
C PRO A 74 -10.68 -4.77 0.57
N THR A 75 -9.97 -5.76 1.11
CA THR A 75 -8.92 -5.61 2.13
C THR A 75 -7.51 -5.94 1.62
N GLN A 76 -7.34 -6.23 0.34
CA GLN A 76 -6.06 -6.66 -0.21
C GLN A 76 -5.33 -5.44 -0.80
N VAL A 77 -4.48 -4.84 0.02
CA VAL A 77 -3.46 -3.90 -0.47
C VAL A 77 -2.29 -4.74 -0.98
N ASP A 78 -2.26 -4.99 -2.28
CA ASP A 78 -1.17 -5.75 -2.93
C ASP A 78 0.06 -4.89 -3.24
N ASP A 79 -0.06 -3.55 -3.26
CA ASP A 79 1.08 -2.67 -3.54
C ASP A 79 1.91 -2.45 -2.26
N PRO A 80 3.12 -3.06 -2.15
CA PRO A 80 3.98 -2.86 -0.98
C PRO A 80 4.34 -1.39 -0.77
N ARG A 81 4.41 -0.58 -1.83
CA ARG A 81 4.74 0.84 -1.71
C ARG A 81 3.62 1.63 -1.08
N GLN A 82 2.36 1.23 -1.29
CA GLN A 82 1.22 1.84 -0.64
C GLN A 82 1.24 1.53 0.86
N ILE A 83 1.44 0.27 1.24
CA ILE A 83 1.57 -0.15 2.65
C ILE A 83 2.67 0.65 3.35
N ILE A 84 3.86 0.73 2.75
CA ILE A 84 5.02 1.47 3.28
C ILE A 84 4.69 2.96 3.53
N ARG A 85 3.94 3.60 2.63
CA ARG A 85 3.54 5.00 2.76
C ARG A 85 2.46 5.19 3.83
N GLU A 86 1.40 4.41 3.77
CA GLU A 86 0.21 4.56 4.63
C GLU A 86 0.48 4.13 6.07
N ARG A 87 1.33 3.12 6.28
CA ARG A 87 1.76 2.70 7.62
C ARG A 87 2.83 3.63 8.21
N GLY A 88 3.38 4.56 7.42
CA GLY A 88 4.30 5.59 7.91
C GLY A 88 5.76 5.15 8.03
N CYS A 89 6.17 4.05 7.39
CA CYS A 89 7.55 3.54 7.45
C CYS A 89 8.58 4.60 7.01
N LEU A 90 8.22 5.41 6.01
CA LEU A 90 9.07 6.49 5.48
C LEU A 90 9.27 7.65 6.47
N GLY A 91 8.50 7.73 7.56
CA GLY A 91 8.71 8.75 8.59
C GLY A 91 10.04 8.58 9.33
N CYS A 92 10.54 7.34 9.43
CA CYS A 92 11.79 7.03 10.14
C CYS A 92 12.86 6.41 9.25
N HIS A 93 12.49 5.79 8.12
CA HIS A 93 13.40 5.02 7.28
C HIS A 93 13.51 5.57 5.86
N GLN A 94 14.69 5.39 5.27
CA GLN A 94 14.93 5.57 3.83
C GLN A 94 14.91 4.21 3.12
N ILE A 95 14.30 4.17 1.93
CA ILE A 95 14.24 2.98 1.07
C ILE A 95 14.93 3.33 -0.26
N ASN A 96 15.93 2.53 -0.66
CA ASN A 96 16.75 2.67 -1.90
C ASN A 96 17.92 3.68 -1.92
N GLY A 97 18.63 3.87 -0.79
CA GLY A 97 19.95 4.51 -0.77
C GLY A 97 19.95 6.04 -0.86
N ASP A 98 21.16 6.62 -0.82
CA ASP A 98 21.56 7.97 -0.33
C ASP A 98 20.95 9.23 -1.00
N SER A 99 19.89 9.08 -1.79
CA SER A 99 19.07 10.18 -2.34
C SER A 99 17.58 10.07 -1.97
N GLY A 100 17.24 9.17 -1.05
CA GLY A 100 15.87 8.72 -0.78
C GLY A 100 15.01 9.68 0.05
N PHE A 101 13.75 9.81 -0.35
CA PHE A 101 12.66 10.39 0.42
C PHE A 101 12.41 9.54 1.69
N GLY A 102 12.55 10.12 2.88
CA GLY A 102 12.27 9.46 4.15
C GLY A 102 13.07 9.99 5.34
N GLY A 103 12.77 9.51 6.54
CA GLY A 103 13.45 9.86 7.78
C GLY A 103 14.77 9.09 7.99
N ALA A 104 15.59 9.57 8.92
CA ALA A 104 16.87 8.96 9.31
C ALA A 104 16.91 8.54 10.80
N ALA A 105 15.76 8.54 11.47
CA ALA A 105 15.65 8.10 12.86
C ALA A 105 15.85 6.58 12.99
N GLY A 106 15.44 5.82 11.96
CA GLY A 106 15.69 4.39 11.81
C GLY A 106 16.77 4.10 10.78
N PRO A 107 17.34 2.87 10.78
CA PRO A 107 18.35 2.48 9.81
C PRO A 107 17.79 2.45 8.37
N PRO A 108 18.62 2.65 7.34
CA PRO A 108 18.17 2.56 5.96
C PRO A 108 17.75 1.12 5.62
N LEU A 109 16.66 0.98 4.86
CA LEU A 109 16.06 -0.29 4.46
C LEU A 109 16.48 -0.67 3.02
N ASN A 110 17.70 -0.32 2.61
CA ASN A 110 18.25 -0.83 1.36
C ASN A 110 18.56 -2.33 1.52
N ARG A 111 18.30 -3.11 0.47
CA ARG A 111 18.32 -4.57 0.52
C ARG A 111 19.64 -5.12 1.05
N GLU A 112 20.76 -4.65 0.49
CA GLU A 112 22.08 -5.20 0.78
C GLU A 112 22.48 -4.98 2.24
N LEU A 113 22.35 -3.74 2.75
CA LEU A 113 22.66 -3.45 4.15
C LEU A 113 21.65 -4.10 5.10
N LEU A 114 20.37 -4.13 4.74
CA LEU A 114 19.33 -4.75 5.56
C LEU A 114 19.62 -6.24 5.77
N ILE A 115 19.87 -6.98 4.68
CA ILE A 115 20.21 -8.41 4.75
C ILE A 115 21.49 -8.61 5.56
N ALA A 116 22.55 -7.85 5.27
CA ALA A 116 23.84 -8.00 5.95
C ALA A 116 23.71 -7.76 7.47
N ASN A 117 23.00 -6.71 7.88
CA ASN A 117 22.82 -6.36 9.30
C ASN A 117 21.99 -7.40 10.04
N ILE A 118 20.90 -7.88 9.44
CA ILE A 118 20.04 -8.90 10.07
C ILE A 118 20.79 -10.22 10.14
N GLN A 119 21.47 -10.65 9.08
CA GLN A 119 22.27 -11.88 9.11
C GLN A 119 23.37 -11.82 10.17
N ALA A 120 24.08 -10.69 10.29
CA ALA A 120 25.08 -10.50 11.33
C ALA A 120 24.46 -10.62 12.74
N ARG A 121 23.28 -10.04 12.96
CA ARG A 121 22.52 -10.19 14.21
C ARG A 121 22.13 -11.65 14.46
N LEU A 122 21.52 -12.34 13.50
CA LEU A 122 21.05 -13.73 13.66
C LEU A 122 22.19 -14.75 13.87
N ASN A 123 23.39 -14.44 13.37
CA ASN A 123 24.59 -15.26 13.55
C ASN A 123 25.36 -14.92 14.84
N ASN A 124 24.98 -13.88 15.56
CA ASN A 124 25.63 -13.47 16.80
C ASN A 124 25.20 -14.40 17.97
N PRO A 125 26.12 -15.10 18.65
CA PRO A 125 25.79 -15.99 19.76
C PRO A 125 25.15 -15.27 20.96
N GLN A 126 25.61 -14.06 21.29
CA GLN A 126 25.06 -13.26 22.38
C GLN A 126 23.61 -12.84 22.09
N TYR A 127 23.30 -12.53 20.83
CA TYR A 127 21.92 -12.27 20.42
C TYR A 127 21.03 -13.51 20.58
N ARG A 128 21.55 -14.71 20.27
CA ARG A 128 20.78 -15.94 20.48
C ARG A 128 20.49 -16.19 21.96
N GLN A 129 21.48 -15.97 22.83
CA GLN A 129 21.28 -16.07 24.28
C GLN A 129 20.26 -15.04 24.79
N LEU A 130 20.27 -13.81 24.29
CA LEU A 130 19.25 -12.80 24.61
C LEU A 130 17.84 -13.32 24.30
N LEU A 131 17.64 -13.98 23.15
CA LEU A 131 16.34 -14.56 22.81
C LEU A 131 15.91 -15.64 23.81
N ASP A 132 16.84 -16.45 24.33
CA ASP A 132 16.54 -17.44 25.38
C ASP A 132 16.11 -16.78 26.68
N GLU A 133 16.79 -15.69 27.07
CA GLU A 133 16.45 -14.90 28.25
C GLU A 133 15.06 -14.26 28.12
N LEU A 134 14.70 -13.77 26.93
CA LEU A 134 13.37 -13.24 26.65
C LEU A 134 12.29 -14.32 26.71
N ASP A 135 12.59 -15.55 26.27
CA ASP A 135 11.64 -16.66 26.32
C ASP A 135 11.24 -17.06 27.75
N GLN A 136 12.08 -16.80 28.75
CA GLN A 136 11.77 -17.06 30.16
C GLN A 136 10.79 -16.06 30.79
N LEU A 137 10.53 -14.93 30.14
CA LEU A 137 9.65 -13.90 30.68
C LEU A 137 8.18 -14.28 30.47
N ASN A 138 7.37 -14.10 31.50
CA ASN A 138 5.93 -14.40 31.51
C ASN A 138 5.08 -13.12 31.50
N GLU A 139 5.47 -12.14 30.69
CA GLU A 139 4.77 -10.87 30.51
C GLU A 139 4.70 -10.52 29.01
N GLU A 140 3.79 -9.62 28.64
CA GLU A 140 3.68 -9.16 27.25
C GLU A 140 4.73 -8.08 26.91
N PRO A 141 5.25 -8.02 25.66
CA PRO A 141 4.88 -8.86 24.53
C PRO A 141 5.65 -10.21 24.47
N TRP A 142 6.45 -10.55 25.48
CA TRP A 142 7.37 -11.69 25.44
C TRP A 142 6.67 -13.03 25.39
N LEU A 143 5.57 -13.16 26.14
CA LEU A 143 4.76 -14.36 26.17
C LEU A 143 4.17 -14.68 24.78
N SER A 144 3.52 -13.71 24.14
CA SER A 144 2.90 -13.88 22.82
C SER A 144 3.89 -14.00 21.66
N THR A 145 5.13 -13.52 21.81
CA THR A 145 6.15 -13.53 20.76
C THR A 145 7.14 -14.70 20.81
N ARG A 146 6.93 -15.69 21.70
CA ARG A 146 7.77 -16.91 21.77
C ARG A 146 7.82 -17.66 20.44
N GLU A 147 6.66 -17.84 19.80
CA GLU A 147 6.58 -18.51 18.50
C GLU A 147 7.34 -17.75 17.41
N ALA A 148 7.31 -16.41 17.45
CA ALA A 148 8.07 -15.56 16.54
C ALA A 148 9.59 -15.79 16.67
N ARG A 149 10.09 -15.89 17.91
CA ARG A 149 11.51 -16.24 18.20
C ARG A 149 11.87 -17.65 17.77
N ALA A 150 11.00 -18.64 18.05
CA ALA A 150 11.20 -20.00 17.60
C ALA A 150 11.24 -20.12 16.05
N ALA A 151 10.33 -19.43 15.35
CA ALA A 151 10.24 -19.45 13.90
C ALA A 151 11.52 -18.93 13.22
N VAL A 152 12.11 -17.84 13.73
CA VAL A 152 13.37 -17.29 13.19
C VAL A 152 14.53 -18.25 13.43
N ARG A 153 14.58 -18.91 14.59
CA ARG A 153 15.64 -19.89 14.94
C ARG A 153 15.58 -21.16 14.10
N ALA A 154 14.39 -21.56 13.67
CA ALA A 154 14.19 -22.74 12.83
C ALA A 154 14.60 -22.53 11.36
N LEU A 155 14.80 -21.27 10.94
CA LEU A 155 15.14 -20.90 9.56
C LEU A 155 16.62 -20.53 9.42
N SER A 156 17.10 -20.50 8.18
CA SER A 156 18.45 -20.04 7.85
C SER A 156 18.47 -19.15 6.60
N GLY A 157 19.58 -18.44 6.40
CA GLY A 157 19.79 -17.60 5.22
C GLY A 157 18.72 -16.50 5.04
N GLU A 158 18.32 -16.25 3.80
CA GLU A 158 17.34 -15.21 3.45
C GLU A 158 15.93 -15.49 4.02
N ALA A 159 15.57 -16.77 4.24
CA ALA A 159 14.29 -17.13 4.86
C ALA A 159 14.23 -16.68 6.33
N ALA A 160 15.33 -16.83 7.09
CA ALA A 160 15.40 -16.32 8.46
C ALA A 160 15.35 -14.79 8.50
N VAL A 161 16.02 -14.12 7.56
CA VAL A 161 15.97 -12.65 7.42
C VAL A 161 14.55 -12.19 7.14
N ARG A 162 13.87 -12.82 6.19
CA ARG A 162 12.47 -12.54 5.85
C ARG A 162 11.57 -12.67 7.08
N GLN A 163 11.67 -13.77 7.81
CA GLN A 163 10.86 -14.00 9.00
C GLN A 163 11.16 -12.97 10.10
N TRP A 164 12.44 -12.61 10.29
CA TRP A 164 12.84 -11.56 11.23
C TRP A 164 12.20 -10.21 10.88
N ILE A 165 12.19 -9.82 9.60
CA ILE A 165 11.56 -8.57 9.14
C ILE A 165 10.06 -8.58 9.43
N ILE A 166 9.36 -9.68 9.14
CA ILE A 166 7.93 -9.81 9.41
C ILE A 166 7.64 -9.61 10.90
N ASN A 167 8.38 -10.31 11.77
CA ASN A 167 8.21 -10.19 13.21
C ASN A 167 8.49 -8.76 13.69
N GLN A 168 9.54 -8.12 13.16
CA GLN A 168 9.92 -6.75 13.50
C GLN A 168 8.85 -5.71 13.12
N ILE A 169 8.13 -5.94 12.01
CA ILE A 169 7.05 -5.04 11.59
C ILE A 169 5.78 -5.26 12.43
N VAL A 170 5.46 -6.51 12.76
CA VAL A 170 4.24 -6.87 13.51
C VAL A 170 4.34 -6.47 14.99
N GLU A 171 5.46 -6.77 15.64
CA GLU A 171 5.70 -6.41 17.03
C GLU A 171 7.14 -5.94 17.20
N PRO A 172 7.45 -4.64 17.07
CA PRO A 172 8.81 -4.15 17.02
C PRO A 172 9.68 -4.43 18.24
N ARG A 173 9.09 -4.79 19.39
CA ARG A 173 9.84 -5.11 20.60
C ARG A 173 10.22 -6.59 20.68
N TRP A 174 9.64 -7.48 19.86
CA TRP A 174 9.67 -8.95 19.99
C TRP A 174 11.04 -9.60 20.29
N ASP A 175 12.15 -9.02 19.81
CA ASP A 175 13.53 -9.50 19.98
C ASP A 175 14.40 -8.61 20.88
N ASN A 176 13.91 -7.43 21.28
CA ASN A 176 14.69 -6.42 21.98
C ASN A 176 13.82 -5.49 22.85
N ARG A 177 14.05 -5.52 24.17
CA ARG A 177 13.36 -4.65 25.13
C ARG A 177 13.50 -3.15 24.85
N GLY A 178 14.64 -2.75 24.27
CA GLY A 178 14.99 -1.35 23.98
C GLY A 178 14.62 -0.87 22.58
N SER A 179 13.86 -1.64 21.80
CA SER A 179 13.42 -1.23 20.47
C SER A 179 12.66 0.10 20.52
N GLN A 180 13.09 1.06 19.70
CA GLN A 180 12.48 2.39 19.60
C GLN A 180 11.53 2.52 18.40
N MET A 181 11.42 1.47 17.58
CA MET A 181 10.49 1.45 16.46
C MET A 181 9.06 1.36 17.02
N PRO A 182 8.17 2.32 16.70
CA PRO A 182 6.81 2.30 17.21
C PRO A 182 6.02 1.14 16.59
N ASN A 183 5.07 0.57 17.34
CA ASN A 183 4.13 -0.40 16.79
C ASN A 183 3.11 0.33 15.91
N LEU A 184 3.11 0.02 14.61
CA LEU A 184 2.28 0.66 13.59
C LEU A 184 0.97 -0.11 13.31
N GLY A 185 0.71 -1.20 14.04
CA GLY A 185 -0.49 -2.03 13.87
C GLY A 185 -0.57 -2.72 12.52
N VAL A 186 0.57 -3.07 11.93
CA VAL A 186 0.62 -3.73 10.62
C VAL A 186 0.27 -5.21 10.77
N PRO A 187 -0.74 -5.72 10.05
CA PRO A 187 -1.10 -7.14 10.14
C PRO A 187 -0.02 -8.03 9.51
N PRO A 188 0.12 -9.31 9.96
CA PRO A 188 1.16 -10.22 9.47
C PRO A 188 1.17 -10.41 7.94
N SER A 189 0.00 -10.36 7.29
CA SER A 189 -0.11 -10.47 5.83
C SER A 189 0.52 -9.29 5.09
N GLU A 190 0.30 -8.06 5.57
CA GLU A 190 0.92 -6.86 5.00
C GLU A 190 2.42 -6.82 5.31
N ALA A 191 2.81 -7.20 6.53
CA ALA A 191 4.21 -7.30 6.91
C ALA A 191 4.99 -8.27 6.00
N ALA A 192 4.38 -9.38 5.61
CA ALA A 192 4.94 -10.32 4.64
C ALA A 192 5.15 -9.68 3.25
N ILE A 193 4.16 -8.95 2.73
CA ILE A 193 4.25 -8.23 1.46
C ILE A 193 5.40 -7.20 1.48
N VAL A 194 5.52 -6.46 2.59
CA VAL A 194 6.61 -5.48 2.77
C VAL A 194 7.97 -6.18 2.85
N ALA A 195 8.08 -7.27 3.61
CA ALA A 195 9.31 -8.05 3.71
C ALA A 195 9.76 -8.58 2.33
N ASP A 196 8.82 -9.12 1.54
CA ASP A 196 9.09 -9.61 0.19
C ASP A 196 9.58 -8.49 -0.73
N TYR A 197 8.97 -7.30 -0.63
CA TYR A 197 9.39 -6.13 -1.39
C TYR A 197 10.81 -5.66 -1.02
N LEU A 198 11.14 -5.62 0.28
CA LEU A 198 12.46 -5.18 0.76
C LEU A 198 13.57 -6.18 0.37
N LEU A 199 13.23 -7.47 0.27
CA LEU A 199 14.16 -8.53 -0.12
C LEU A 199 14.18 -8.79 -1.63
N ALA A 200 13.27 -8.20 -2.41
CA ALA A 200 13.26 -8.33 -3.85
C ALA A 200 14.57 -7.77 -4.44
N ARG A 201 15.26 -8.59 -5.25
CA ARG A 201 16.43 -8.10 -5.99
C ARG A 201 15.97 -6.99 -6.95
N PRO A 202 16.67 -5.85 -7.03
CA PRO A 202 16.36 -4.85 -8.03
C PRO A 202 16.40 -5.54 -9.39
N THR A 203 15.28 -5.53 -10.12
CA THR A 203 15.25 -5.99 -11.51
C THR A 203 16.33 -5.22 -12.23
N GLN A 204 17.33 -5.93 -12.76
CA GLN A 204 18.44 -5.38 -13.51
C GLN A 204 17.84 -4.67 -14.72
N THR A 205 17.49 -3.39 -14.55
CA THR A 205 16.95 -2.56 -15.62
C THR A 205 18.15 -2.29 -16.49
N GLY A 206 18.29 -3.16 -17.51
CA GLY A 206 19.46 -3.20 -18.37
C GLY A 206 19.80 -1.80 -18.85
N TRP A 207 21.08 -1.48 -18.87
CA TRP A 207 21.67 -0.21 -19.31
C TRP A 207 20.98 0.42 -20.56
N MET A 208 20.44 -0.42 -21.46
CA MET A 208 19.61 -0.02 -22.59
C MET A 208 18.37 0.79 -22.22
N THR A 209 17.65 0.44 -21.15
CA THR A 209 16.45 1.17 -20.70
C THR A 209 16.80 2.60 -20.24
N ARG A 210 17.86 2.78 -19.46
CA ARG A 210 18.34 4.12 -19.05
C ARG A 210 18.73 4.99 -20.24
N LEU A 211 19.42 4.43 -21.25
CA LEU A 211 19.77 5.13 -22.48
C LEU A 211 18.51 5.58 -23.25
N THR A 212 17.51 4.71 -23.39
CA THR A 212 16.28 5.05 -24.11
C THR A 212 15.46 6.13 -23.41
N THR A 213 15.45 6.17 -22.08
CA THR A 213 14.76 7.22 -21.30
C THR A 213 15.44 8.58 -21.43
N VAL A 214 16.78 8.62 -21.41
CA VAL A 214 17.55 9.86 -21.60
C VAL A 214 17.46 10.39 -23.03
N LEU A 215 17.46 9.50 -24.03
CA LEU A 215 17.25 9.88 -25.43
C LEU A 215 15.84 10.43 -25.67
N ARG A 216 14.81 9.79 -25.10
CA ARG A 216 13.42 10.27 -25.19
C ARG A 216 13.22 11.62 -24.51
N SER A 217 13.83 11.86 -23.36
CA SER A 217 13.71 13.15 -22.67
C SER A 217 14.39 14.28 -23.44
N ARG A 218 15.57 14.03 -24.04
CA ARG A 218 16.26 15.02 -24.90
C ARG A 218 15.47 15.35 -26.18
N LEU A 219 14.87 14.34 -26.83
CA LEU A 219 13.98 14.57 -27.98
C LEU A 219 12.72 15.35 -27.60
N ALA A 220 12.13 15.10 -26.43
CA ALA A 220 10.97 15.84 -25.95
C ALA A 220 11.28 17.33 -25.71
N TRP A 221 12.44 17.65 -25.14
CA TRP A 221 12.89 19.04 -24.96
C TRP A 221 13.17 19.76 -26.28
N LEU A 222 13.74 19.06 -27.26
CA LEU A 222 13.96 19.62 -28.60
C LEU A 222 12.63 19.88 -29.33
N ALA A 223 11.67 18.96 -29.24
CA ALA A 223 10.34 19.14 -29.83
C ALA A 223 9.57 20.30 -29.18
N PHE A 224 9.67 20.44 -27.86
CA PHE A 224 9.08 21.56 -27.13
C PHE A 224 9.70 22.91 -27.54
N GLY A 225 11.03 22.97 -27.65
CA GLY A 225 11.75 24.15 -28.13
C GLY A 225 11.36 24.55 -29.56
N ALA A 226 11.28 23.58 -30.48
CA ALA A 226 10.86 23.83 -31.85
C ALA A 226 9.41 24.34 -31.93
N GLY A 227 8.50 23.79 -31.11
CA GLY A 227 7.11 24.24 -31.01
C GLY A 227 6.97 25.68 -30.53
N LEU A 228 7.76 26.10 -29.54
CA LEU A 228 7.79 27.48 -29.03
C LEU A 228 8.22 28.49 -30.10
N VAL A 229 9.28 28.17 -30.85
CA VAL A 229 9.78 29.05 -31.93
C VAL A 229 8.75 29.19 -33.03
N ALA A 230 8.15 28.08 -33.49
CA ALA A 230 7.10 28.11 -34.50
C ALA A 230 5.88 28.94 -34.03
N GLY A 231 5.46 28.78 -32.78
CA GLY A 231 4.36 29.55 -32.19
C GLY A 231 4.62 31.05 -32.17
N MET A 232 5.84 31.48 -31.78
CA MET A 232 6.23 32.90 -31.79
C MET A 232 6.24 33.51 -33.20
N VAL A 233 6.70 32.76 -34.20
CA VAL A 233 6.70 33.21 -35.61
C VAL A 233 5.27 33.41 -36.11
N VAL A 234 4.37 32.46 -35.84
CA VAL A 234 2.95 32.55 -36.24
C VAL A 234 2.24 33.72 -35.54
N ALA A 235 2.44 33.90 -34.23
CA ALA A 235 1.86 35.00 -33.49
C ALA A 235 2.40 36.37 -33.96
N GLY A 236 3.70 36.49 -34.18
CA GLY A 236 4.34 37.71 -34.67
C GLY A 236 3.88 38.11 -36.07
N SER A 237 3.79 37.14 -36.99
CA SER A 237 3.29 37.38 -38.35
C SER A 237 1.80 37.72 -38.39
N GLY A 238 0.98 37.06 -37.56
CA GLY A 238 -0.44 37.41 -37.37
C GLY A 238 -0.62 38.83 -36.82
N MET A 239 0.17 39.20 -35.81
CA MET A 239 0.14 40.53 -35.20
C MET A 239 0.61 41.62 -36.16
N TRP A 240 1.64 41.35 -36.97
CA TRP A 240 2.12 42.25 -38.03
C TRP A 240 1.06 42.48 -39.11
N LEU A 241 0.43 41.41 -39.62
CA LEU A 241 -0.65 41.49 -40.60
C LEU A 241 -1.86 42.25 -40.07
N TRP A 242 -2.23 42.03 -38.80
CA TRP A 242 -3.31 42.76 -38.15
C TRP A 242 -3.00 44.25 -38.00
N ARG A 243 -1.78 44.60 -37.58
CA ARG A 243 -1.33 45.99 -37.45
C ARG A 243 -1.29 46.70 -38.80
N ARG A 244 -0.85 46.02 -39.86
CA ARG A 244 -0.83 46.54 -41.24
C ARG A 244 -2.24 46.84 -41.74
N ARG A 245 -3.22 45.95 -41.49
CA ARG A 245 -4.64 46.18 -41.85
C ARG A 245 -5.28 47.35 -41.10
N ARG A 246 -4.82 47.66 -39.88
CA ARG A 246 -5.33 48.79 -39.08
C ARG A 246 -4.84 50.15 -39.57
N TYR A 247 -3.62 50.22 -40.10
CA TYR A 247 -3.04 51.46 -40.63
C TYR A 247 -3.48 51.80 -42.06
N SER A 248 -4.05 50.87 -42.82
CA SER A 248 -4.58 51.12 -44.17
C SER A 248 -6.02 51.68 -44.19
N ARG A 249 -6.59 52.02 -43.02
CA ARG A 249 -7.97 52.53 -42.86
C ARG A 249 -8.02 53.91 -42.19
N LEU A 250 -6.91 54.64 -42.20
CA LEU A 250 -6.79 56.07 -41.89
C LEU A 250 -6.23 56.77 -43.14
#